data_AF-A0A2T6BM67-F1
#
_entry.id   AF-A0A2T6BM67-F1
#
_cell.length_a   1.000
_cell.length_b   1.000
_cell.length_c   1.000
_cell.angle_alpha   90.00
_cell.angle_beta   90.00
_cell.angle_gamma   90.00
#
_symmetry.space_group_name_H-M   'P 1'
#
loop_
_entity.id
_entity.type
_entity.pdbx_description
1 polymer ?
#
loop_
_entity_poly.entity_id
_entity_poly.type
_entity_poly.pdbx_seq_one_letter_code
_entity_poly.pdbx_strand_id
1 'polypeptide(L)'
;MKKQLFGLSFGFAALLMATDMAAAQQRNMCAKREVVLEKLTGKYGETRRSMGLAANSGIVELHASDNSGSWTITVTHPNGITCLVAAGTSFEAVEEELPASLGAPT
;
A
#
# COMPACT_ATOMS: atom_id res chain seq x y z
N MET A 1 -29.26 20.10 37.87
CA MET A 1 -28.22 19.05 37.85
C MET A 1 -28.50 17.92 36.85
N LYS A 2 -29.70 17.32 36.77
CA LYS A 2 -30.02 16.26 35.77
C LYS A 2 -29.90 16.64 34.28
N LYS A 3 -30.15 17.90 33.90
CA LYS A 3 -30.01 18.37 32.50
C LYS A 3 -28.56 18.50 32.01
N GLN A 4 -27.60 18.65 32.94
CA GLN A 4 -26.17 18.77 32.62
C GLN A 4 -25.55 17.39 32.37
N LEU A 5 -26.04 16.34 33.04
CA LEU A 5 -25.64 14.96 32.76
C LEU A 5 -26.06 14.48 31.37
N PHE A 6 -27.24 14.88 30.89
CA PHE A 6 -27.73 14.48 29.56
C PHE A 6 -26.92 15.09 28.40
N GLY A 7 -26.44 16.35 28.55
CA GLY A 7 -25.60 16.99 27.53
C GLY A 7 -24.20 16.39 27.45
N LEU A 8 -23.63 15.98 28.59
CA LEU A 8 -22.33 15.32 28.66
C LEU A 8 -22.32 13.93 28.02
N SER A 9 -23.41 13.16 28.16
CA SER A 9 -23.54 11.83 27.54
C SER A 9 -23.61 11.88 26.01
N PHE A 10 -24.22 12.92 25.43
CA PHE A 10 -24.33 13.05 23.98
C PHE A 10 -23.00 13.45 23.31
N GLY A 11 -22.20 14.29 23.98
CA GLY A 11 -20.87 14.68 23.50
C GLY A 11 -19.87 13.52 23.52
N PHE A 12 -19.93 12.65 24.53
CA PHE A 12 -19.04 11.49 24.64
C PHE A 12 -19.32 10.43 23.55
N ALA A 13 -20.58 10.20 23.19
CA ALA A 13 -20.96 9.26 22.13
C ALA A 13 -20.46 9.71 20.73
N ALA A 14 -20.46 11.03 20.46
CA ALA A 14 -19.95 11.57 19.20
C ALA A 14 -18.41 11.42 19.05
N LEU A 15 -17.66 11.51 20.16
CA LEU A 15 -16.22 11.30 20.19
C LEU A 15 -15.83 9.83 19.91
N LEU A 16 -16.66 8.86 20.31
CA LEU A 16 -16.40 7.44 20.09
C LEU A 16 -16.61 7.00 18.62
N MET A 17 -17.38 7.74 17.82
CA MET A 17 -17.63 7.41 16.41
C MET A 17 -16.56 7.95 15.44
N ALA A 18 -15.68 8.84 15.89
CA ALA A 18 -14.65 9.44 15.04
C ALA A 18 -13.42 8.55 14.80
N THR A 19 -13.27 7.45 15.54
CA THR A 19 -12.05 6.62 15.51
C THR A 19 -11.98 5.63 14.34
N ASP A 20 -13.09 5.36 13.64
CA ASP A 20 -13.15 4.34 12.57
C ASP A 20 -12.73 4.82 11.17
N MET A 21 -12.59 6.13 10.96
CA MET A 21 -12.31 6.68 9.63
C MET A 21 -10.89 6.36 9.14
N ALA A 22 -9.90 6.26 10.03
CA ALA A 22 -8.51 6.01 9.66
C ALA A 22 -8.27 4.59 9.10
N ALA A 23 -8.95 3.58 9.63
CA ALA A 23 -8.80 2.18 9.19
C ALA A 23 -9.58 1.86 7.89
N ALA A 24 -10.56 2.68 7.51
CA ALA A 24 -11.30 2.51 6.26
C ALA A 24 -10.46 2.90 5.03
N GLN A 25 -9.58 3.90 5.14
CA GLN A 25 -8.79 4.38 4.01
C GLN A 25 -7.76 3.35 3.53
N GLN A 26 -7.20 2.53 4.44
CA GLN A 26 -6.29 1.43 4.09
C GLN A 26 -7.00 0.25 3.41
N ARG A 27 -8.29 0.03 3.73
CA ARG A 27 -9.10 -1.04 3.13
C ARG A 27 -9.44 -0.79 1.66
N ASN A 28 -9.42 0.47 1.20
CA ASN A 28 -9.79 0.83 -0.16
C ASN A 28 -8.70 0.55 -1.21
N MET A 29 -7.49 0.17 -0.79
CA MET A 29 -6.35 -0.07 -1.67
C MET A 29 -5.95 -1.54 -1.76
N CYS A 30 -6.78 -2.45 -1.23
CA CYS A 30 -6.51 -3.89 -1.20
C CYS A 30 -7.59 -4.68 -1.95
N ALA A 31 -7.18 -5.71 -2.67
CA ALA A 31 -8.09 -6.67 -3.32
C ALA A 31 -7.40 -8.03 -3.46
N LYS A 32 -8.12 -9.02 -4.01
CA LYS A 32 -7.48 -10.27 -4.45
C LYS A 32 -6.39 -9.94 -5.48
N ARG A 33 -5.28 -10.67 -5.44
CA ARG A 33 -4.12 -10.43 -6.29
C ARG A 33 -4.47 -10.32 -7.77
N GLU A 34 -5.34 -11.19 -8.26
CA GLU A 34 -5.71 -11.24 -9.69
C GLU A 34 -6.39 -9.94 -10.13
N VAL A 35 -7.27 -9.39 -9.30
CA VAL A 35 -7.97 -8.11 -9.56
C VAL A 35 -6.99 -6.95 -9.61
N VAL A 36 -5.99 -6.93 -8.73
CA VAL A 36 -4.95 -5.90 -8.75
C VAL A 36 -4.12 -6.00 -10.03
N LEU A 37 -3.63 -7.20 -10.36
CA LEU A 37 -2.76 -7.42 -11.52
C LEU A 37 -3.49 -7.17 -12.85
N GLU A 38 -4.76 -7.54 -12.96
CA GLU A 38 -5.61 -7.24 -14.12
C GLU A 38 -5.73 -5.72 -14.31
N LYS A 39 -5.95 -4.97 -13.23
CA LYS A 39 -6.03 -3.50 -13.30
C LYS A 39 -4.68 -2.88 -13.67
N LEU A 40 -3.59 -3.30 -13.05
CA LEU A 40 -2.25 -2.78 -13.34
C LEU A 40 -1.85 -3.05 -14.80
N THR A 41 -2.03 -4.29 -15.25
CA THR A 41 -1.67 -4.70 -16.62
C THR A 41 -2.62 -4.11 -17.66
N GLY A 42 -3.93 -4.22 -17.45
CA GLY A 42 -4.93 -3.85 -18.45
C GLY A 42 -5.17 -2.34 -18.55
N LYS A 43 -5.20 -1.62 -17.42
CA LYS A 43 -5.47 -0.17 -17.42
C LYS A 43 -4.21 0.66 -17.56
N TYR A 44 -3.13 0.28 -16.88
CA TYR A 44 -1.92 1.09 -16.80
C TYR A 44 -0.76 0.56 -17.67
N GLY A 45 -0.90 -0.66 -18.22
CA GLY A 45 0.19 -1.30 -18.97
C GLY A 45 1.39 -1.62 -18.08
N GLU A 46 1.18 -1.74 -16.76
CA GLU A 46 2.24 -1.99 -15.79
C GLU A 46 2.50 -3.49 -15.65
N THR A 47 3.76 -3.87 -15.83
CA THR A 47 4.25 -5.24 -15.62
C THR A 47 5.26 -5.25 -14.47
N ARG A 48 5.48 -6.42 -13.87
CA ARG A 48 6.36 -6.57 -12.71
C ARG A 48 7.82 -6.30 -13.08
N ARG A 49 8.49 -5.47 -12.28
CA ARG A 49 9.88 -5.05 -12.45
C ARG A 49 10.80 -5.63 -11.38
N SER A 50 10.29 -5.82 -10.17
CA SER A 50 11.03 -6.48 -9.10
C SER A 50 10.09 -7.18 -8.12
N MET A 51 10.65 -8.08 -7.31
CA MET A 51 9.93 -8.84 -6.28
C MET A 51 10.86 -9.18 -5.13
N GLY A 52 10.36 -9.12 -3.89
CA GLY A 52 11.07 -9.55 -2.69
C GLY A 52 10.13 -10.06 -1.61
N LEU A 53 10.63 -10.94 -0.74
CA LEU A 53 9.90 -11.39 0.45
C LEU A 53 10.21 -10.46 1.62
N ALA A 54 9.18 -9.82 2.17
CA ALA A 54 9.29 -9.03 3.39
C ALA A 54 9.32 -9.93 4.63
N ALA A 55 9.85 -9.41 5.74
CA ALA A 55 9.99 -10.13 7.01
C ALA A 55 8.65 -10.64 7.59
N ASN A 56 7.53 -10.06 7.18
CA ASN A 56 6.17 -10.48 7.56
C ASN A 56 5.57 -11.54 6.62
N SER A 57 6.41 -12.20 5.80
CA SER A 57 6.01 -13.15 4.77
C SER A 57 5.12 -12.57 3.66
N GLY A 58 5.08 -11.25 3.52
CA GLY A 58 4.44 -10.58 2.40
C GLY A 58 5.36 -10.52 1.19
N ILE A 59 4.83 -10.70 -0.01
CA ILE A 59 5.57 -10.48 -1.26
C ILE A 59 5.42 -9.02 -1.65
N VAL A 60 6.53 -8.28 -1.69
CA VAL A 60 6.57 -6.90 -2.17
C VAL A 60 6.97 -6.91 -3.64
N GLU A 61 6.23 -6.19 -4.47
CA GLU A 61 6.46 -6.12 -5.92
C GLU A 61 6.40 -4.68 -6.41
N LEU A 62 7.29 -4.32 -7.33
CA LEU A 62 7.21 -3.11 -8.12
C LEU A 62 6.66 -3.46 -9.50
N HIS A 63 5.67 -2.70 -9.96
CA HIS A 63 5.10 -2.77 -11.29
C HIS A 63 5.32 -1.44 -11.99
N ALA A 64 5.62 -1.46 -13.29
CA ALA A 64 5.78 -0.24 -14.07
C ALA A 64 5.49 -0.46 -15.56
N SER A 65 5.16 0.63 -16.26
CA SER A 65 4.98 0.66 -17.70
C SER A 65 6.06 1.52 -18.35
N ASP A 66 6.80 0.96 -19.30
CA ASP A 66 7.81 1.72 -20.05
C ASP A 66 7.15 2.72 -21.02
N ASN A 67 5.89 2.47 -21.39
CA ASN A 67 5.16 3.31 -22.35
C ASN A 67 4.53 4.54 -21.68
N SER A 68 3.90 4.38 -20.51
CA SER A 68 3.25 5.50 -19.80
C SER A 68 4.15 6.13 -18.73
N GLY A 69 5.22 5.44 -18.34
CA GLY A 69 6.05 5.81 -17.18
C GLY A 69 5.34 5.64 -15.83
N SER A 70 4.14 5.06 -15.80
CA SER A 70 3.42 4.81 -14.55
C SER A 70 4.05 3.66 -13.77
N TRP A 71 3.93 3.71 -12.44
CA TRP A 71 4.42 2.65 -11.56
C TRP A 71 3.55 2.49 -10.30
N THR A 72 3.60 1.28 -9.74
CA THR A 72 2.89 0.89 -8.52
C THR A 72 3.75 -0.08 -7.69
N ILE A 73 3.86 0.15 -6.38
CA ILE A 73 4.39 -0.82 -5.41
C ILE A 73 3.21 -1.52 -4.74
N THR A 74 3.26 -2.84 -4.66
CA THR A 74 2.26 -3.66 -3.97
C THR A 74 2.88 -4.54 -2.90
N VAL A 75 2.05 -4.98 -1.95
CA VAL A 75 2.37 -6.07 -1.02
C VAL A 75 1.25 -7.11 -1.05
N THR A 76 1.60 -8.37 -1.30
CA THR A 76 0.69 -9.52 -1.25
C THR A 76 0.94 -10.33 0.02
N HIS A 77 -0.09 -10.46 0.83
CA HIS A 77 -0.03 -11.28 2.05
C HIS A 77 -0.29 -12.76 1.73
N PRO A 78 0.09 -13.70 2.63
CA PRO A 78 -0.13 -15.13 2.44
C PRO A 78 -1.61 -15.54 2.22
N ASN A 79 -2.56 -14.70 2.61
CA ASN A 79 -3.99 -14.91 2.37
C ASN A 79 -4.44 -14.51 0.94
N GLY A 80 -3.51 -14.13 0.06
CA GLY A 80 -3.78 -13.74 -1.33
C GLY A 80 -4.29 -12.32 -1.51
N ILE A 81 -4.38 -11.51 -0.45
CA ILE A 81 -4.75 -10.10 -0.54
C ILE A 81 -3.53 -9.26 -0.89
N THR A 82 -3.65 -8.53 -2.00
CA THR A 82 -2.67 -7.55 -2.48
C THR A 82 -3.15 -6.15 -2.17
N CYS A 83 -2.30 -5.37 -1.53
CA CYS A 83 -2.53 -3.96 -1.24
C CYS A 83 -1.55 -3.08 -2.02
N LEU A 84 -2.02 -1.96 -2.54
CA LEU A 84 -1.16 -0.91 -3.09
C LEU A 84 -0.50 -0.15 -1.93
N VAL A 85 0.82 0.02 -2.02
CA VAL A 85 1.64 0.71 -1.02
C VAL A 85 1.99 2.12 -1.49
N ALA A 86 2.33 2.25 -2.78
CA ALA A 86 2.63 3.53 -3.42
C ALA A 86 2.37 3.43 -4.93
N ALA A 87 2.13 4.55 -5.58
CA ALA A 87 1.99 4.64 -7.03
C ALA A 87 2.36 6.03 -7.55
N GLY A 88 2.74 6.14 -8.81
CA GLY A 88 3.15 7.40 -9.41
C GLY A 88 3.44 7.30 -10.91
N THR A 89 4.22 8.27 -11.40
CA THR A 89 4.68 8.37 -12.79
C THR A 89 6.18 8.59 -12.84
N SER A 90 6.73 8.73 -14.04
CA SER A 90 8.15 8.98 -14.29
C SER A 90 9.05 7.87 -13.74
N PHE A 91 8.64 6.62 -13.98
CA PHE A 91 9.43 5.45 -13.62
C PHE A 91 10.76 5.40 -14.39
N GLU A 92 11.84 5.12 -13.67
CA GLU A 92 13.17 4.83 -14.22
C GLU A 92 13.72 3.59 -13.52
N ALA A 93 14.19 2.62 -14.31
CA ALA A 93 14.90 1.47 -13.78
C ALA A 93 16.38 1.85 -13.60
N VAL A 94 16.88 1.71 -12.38
CA VAL A 94 18.29 1.95 -12.06
C VAL A 94 18.90 0.62 -11.63
N GLU A 95 19.99 0.23 -12.27
CA GLU A 95 20.85 -0.88 -11.87
C GLU A 95 22.18 -0.29 -11.40
N GLU A 96 22.28 -0.04 -10.11
CA GLU A 96 23.49 0.50 -9.48
C GLU A 96 24.24 -0.64 -8.77
N GLU A 97 25.51 -0.81 -9.10
CA GLU A 97 26.37 -1.73 -8.37
C GLU A 97 26.67 -1.16 -6.98
N LEU A 98 26.64 -2.03 -5.96
CA LEU A 98 26.99 -1.63 -4.59
C LEU A 98 28.42 -1.05 -4.60
N PRO A 99 28.61 0.23 -4.21
CA PRO A 99 29.94 0.81 -4.15
C PRO A 99 30.82 0.00 -3.19
N ALA A 100 32.01 -0.39 -3.64
CA ALA A 100 32.97 -1.16 -2.82
C ALA A 100 33.30 -0.49 -1.47
N SER A 101 33.09 0.82 -1.35
CA SER A 101 33.29 1.61 -0.13
C SER A 101 32.19 1.50 0.92
N LEU A 102 31.02 0.94 0.61
CA LEU A 102 29.90 0.78 1.54
C LEU A 102 29.89 -0.57 2.31
N GLY A 103 30.96 -1.36 2.16
CA GLY A 103 31.33 -2.42 3.09
C GLY A 103 30.70 -3.78 2.81
N ALA A 104 31.54 -4.77 2.59
CA ALA A 104 31.17 -6.16 2.80
C ALA A 104 30.63 -6.32 4.24
N PRO A 105 29.55 -7.12 4.45
CA PRO A 105 29.13 -7.44 5.80
C PRO A 105 30.26 -8.20 6.49
N THR A 106 30.82 -7.62 7.56
CA THR A 106 31.67 -8.33 8.53
C THR A 106 30.87 -9.35 9.31
#